data_AF-A0AAE6BM07-F1
#
_entry.id   AF-A0AAE6BM07-F1
#
_cell.length_a   1.000
_cell.length_b   1.000
_cell.length_c   1.000
_cell.angle_alpha   90.00
_cell.angle_beta   90.00
_cell.angle_gamma   90.00
#
_symmetry.space_group_name_H-M   'P 1'
#
loop_
_entity.id
_entity.type
_entity.pdbx_description
1 polymer ?
#
loop_
_entity_poly.entity_id
_entity_poly.type
_entity_poly.pdbx_seq_one_letter_code
_entity_poly.pdbx_strand_id
1 'polypeptide(L)'
;MDEQTIPVTLTGRAKINGVREPAGKTVNVTPTLALQLAASGVINPALAEQLSNALDMSDTVLESDFQKAVEDAAVGRIEVLKAEQGLKILEMDGQIADLSTELAECKLAVETGLADLHASSNQLKDERQKIADLETRLTTEQQAKADAETKLAEAQAELAKLAEQLADKPKTPKLPK
;
A
#
# COMPACT_ATOMS: atom_id res chain seq x y z
N MET A 1 66.20 -4.23 -12.04
CA MET A 1 65.64 -3.80 -13.33
C MET A 1 66.75 -3.06 -14.02
N ASP A 2 67.27 -3.60 -15.12
CA ASP A 2 68.30 -2.90 -15.89
C ASP A 2 67.64 -1.69 -16.55
N GLU A 3 68.09 -0.48 -16.21
CA GLU A 3 67.55 0.74 -16.81
C GLU A 3 67.85 0.73 -18.30
N GLN A 4 66.80 0.60 -19.11
CA GLN A 4 66.91 0.57 -20.55
C GLN A 4 67.33 1.96 -21.05
N THR A 5 68.62 2.15 -21.31
CA THR A 5 69.16 3.42 -21.80
C THR A 5 69.20 3.46 -23.33
N ILE A 6 68.96 4.64 -23.90
CA ILE A 6 68.95 4.89 -25.35
C ILE A 6 70.08 5.87 -25.69
N PRO A 7 70.88 5.62 -26.74
CA PRO A 7 71.89 6.55 -27.20
C PRO A 7 71.24 7.76 -27.87
N VAL A 8 71.54 8.96 -27.38
CA VAL A 8 71.01 10.21 -27.95
C VAL A 8 72.15 11.19 -28.22
N THR A 9 72.15 11.77 -29.42
CA THR A 9 73.12 12.81 -29.81
C THR A 9 72.61 14.19 -29.40
N LEU A 10 73.41 14.90 -28.61
CA LEU A 10 73.08 16.23 -28.14
C LEU A 10 73.26 17.26 -29.26
N THR A 11 72.22 18.03 -29.58
CA THR A 11 72.27 19.17 -30.52
C THR A 11 72.74 20.45 -29.84
N GLY A 12 72.80 20.47 -28.50
CA GLY A 12 73.26 21.59 -27.68
C GLY A 12 73.99 21.12 -26.42
N ARG A 13 74.45 22.06 -25.58
CA ARG A 13 75.09 21.73 -24.29
C ARG A 13 74.02 21.33 -23.27
N ALA A 14 74.07 20.10 -22.75
CA ALA A 14 73.18 19.60 -21.71
C ALA A 14 73.94 19.10 -20.49
N LYS A 15 73.25 19.02 -19.35
CA LYS A 15 73.76 18.35 -18.15
C LYS A 15 73.14 16.96 -18.08
N ILE A 16 73.95 15.92 -18.17
CA ILE A 16 73.52 14.52 -18.11
C ILE A 16 74.17 13.88 -16.88
N ASN A 17 73.37 13.29 -15.98
CA ASN A 17 73.85 12.62 -14.76
C ASN A 17 74.85 13.46 -13.94
N GLY A 18 74.62 14.76 -13.85
CA GLY A 18 75.49 15.67 -13.09
C GLY A 18 76.65 16.29 -13.90
N VAL A 19 76.99 15.75 -15.07
CA VAL A 19 78.13 16.20 -15.91
C VAL A 19 77.64 17.04 -17.09
N ARG A 20 78.33 18.13 -17.40
CA ARG A 20 77.99 19.00 -18.54
C ARG A 20 78.65 18.47 -19.81
N GLU A 21 77.83 18.05 -20.75
CA GLU A 21 78.26 17.44 -21.99
C GLU A 21 78.20 18.44 -23.16
N PRO A 22 79.17 18.41 -24.08
CA PRO A 22 79.19 19.30 -25.24
C PRO A 22 78.19 18.85 -26.32
N ALA A 23 77.79 19.80 -27.17
CA ALA A 23 77.02 19.51 -28.37
C ALA A 23 77.80 18.55 -29.29
N GLY A 24 77.10 17.65 -29.98
CA GLY A 24 77.65 16.62 -30.85
C GLY A 24 78.04 15.32 -30.14
N LYS A 25 78.06 15.28 -28.80
CA LYS A 25 78.34 14.05 -28.06
C LYS A 25 77.09 13.17 -28.00
N THR A 26 77.26 11.87 -28.25
CA THR A 26 76.23 10.85 -28.00
C THR A 26 76.33 10.35 -26.57
N VAL A 27 75.21 10.37 -25.85
CA VAL A 27 75.14 9.95 -24.45
C VAL A 27 73.97 8.98 -24.27
N ASN A 28 74.16 7.95 -23.44
CA ASN A 28 73.10 7.01 -23.09
C ASN A 28 72.25 7.63 -21.97
N VAL A 29 70.96 7.80 -22.22
CA VAL A 29 70.02 8.40 -21.29
C VAL A 29 68.77 7.54 -21.16
N THR A 30 68.05 7.66 -20.05
CA THR A 30 66.75 7.01 -19.90
C THR A 30 65.74 7.67 -20.86
N PRO A 31 64.67 6.96 -21.27
CA PRO A 31 63.65 7.51 -22.16
C PRO A 31 63.01 8.80 -21.62
N THR A 32 62.78 8.87 -20.31
CA THR A 32 62.26 10.07 -19.63
C THR A 32 63.22 11.25 -19.72
N LEU A 33 64.53 11.01 -19.51
CA LEU A 33 65.53 12.06 -19.64
C LEU A 33 65.71 12.50 -21.10
N ALA A 34 65.61 11.57 -22.07
CA ALA A 34 65.60 11.92 -23.49
C ALA A 34 64.44 12.85 -23.85
N LEU A 35 63.22 12.59 -23.37
CA LEU A 35 62.07 13.48 -23.55
C LEU A 35 62.30 14.87 -22.94
N GLN A 36 62.88 14.95 -21.74
CA GLN A 36 63.22 16.23 -21.10
C GLN A 36 64.26 17.03 -21.91
N LEU A 37 65.28 16.35 -22.43
CA LEU A 37 66.29 16.98 -23.28
C LEU A 37 65.69 17.48 -24.59
N ALA A 38 64.71 16.77 -25.14
CA ALA A 38 63.99 17.19 -26.33
C ALA A 38 63.12 18.41 -26.09
N ALA A 39 62.39 18.44 -24.99
CA ALA A 39 61.62 19.61 -24.57
C ALA A 39 62.52 20.84 -24.38
N SER A 40 63.78 20.62 -23.96
CA SER A 40 64.81 21.67 -23.87
C SER A 40 65.47 22.02 -25.21
N GLY A 41 65.10 21.36 -26.32
CA GLY A 41 65.67 21.56 -27.66
C GLY A 41 67.10 21.06 -27.83
N VAL A 42 67.59 20.25 -26.90
CA VAL A 42 69.00 19.80 -26.83
C VAL A 42 69.21 18.46 -27.54
N ILE A 43 68.17 17.85 -28.08
CA ILE A 43 68.24 16.67 -28.95
C ILE A 43 67.26 16.81 -30.12
N ASN A 44 67.31 15.90 -31.09
CA ASN A 44 66.44 15.95 -32.27
C ASN A 44 64.95 15.81 -31.88
N PRO A 45 64.08 16.78 -32.22
CA PRO A 45 62.65 16.74 -31.89
C PRO A 45 61.92 15.55 -32.52
N ALA A 46 62.34 15.07 -33.69
CA ALA A 46 61.74 13.88 -34.33
C ALA A 46 61.98 12.59 -33.53
N LEU A 47 63.16 12.48 -32.89
CA LEU A 47 63.48 11.36 -32.00
C LEU A 47 62.65 11.43 -30.71
N ALA A 48 62.36 12.64 -30.24
CA ALA A 48 61.52 12.86 -29.06
C ALA A 48 60.06 12.45 -29.29
N GLU A 49 59.52 12.80 -30.45
CA GLU A 49 58.17 12.42 -30.86
C GLU A 49 58.06 10.89 -30.99
N GLN A 50 59.06 10.24 -31.58
CA GLN A 50 59.14 8.78 -31.61
C GLN A 50 59.21 8.15 -30.22
N LEU A 51 59.99 8.72 -29.30
CA LEU A 51 60.07 8.25 -27.91
C LEU A 51 58.76 8.49 -27.14
N SER A 52 58.09 9.61 -27.38
CA SER A 52 56.79 9.93 -26.78
C SER A 52 55.71 8.98 -27.28
N ASN A 53 55.71 8.65 -28.57
CA ASN A 53 54.78 7.69 -29.17
C ASN A 53 55.10 6.25 -28.77
N ALA A 54 56.37 5.91 -28.53
CA ALA A 54 56.77 4.59 -28.02
C ALA A 54 56.47 4.42 -26.52
N LEU A 55 56.41 5.52 -25.78
CA LEU A 55 56.01 5.57 -24.38
C LEU A 55 54.49 5.77 -24.20
N ASP A 56 53.68 5.47 -25.23
CA ASP A 56 52.22 5.64 -25.25
C ASP A 56 51.60 5.29 -23.89
N MET A 57 51.34 6.33 -23.09
CA MET A 57 50.85 6.21 -21.72
C MET A 57 49.33 5.98 -21.68
N SER A 58 48.71 5.74 -22.84
CA SER A 58 47.28 5.46 -22.97
C SER A 58 46.87 4.11 -22.39
N ASP A 59 47.84 3.29 -21.95
CA ASP A 59 47.61 1.96 -21.37
C ASP A 59 48.41 1.80 -20.05
N THR A 60 48.35 2.81 -19.18
CA THR A 60 48.93 2.66 -17.84
C THR A 60 48.08 1.74 -16.99
N VAL A 61 48.74 0.86 -16.23
CA VAL A 61 48.10 -0.02 -15.24
C VAL A 61 47.16 0.77 -14.30
N LEU A 62 47.52 2.02 -13.99
CA LEU A 62 46.72 2.93 -13.17
C LEU A 62 45.36 3.30 -13.79
N GLU A 63 45.31 3.51 -15.11
CA GLU A 63 44.06 3.84 -15.81
C GLU A 63 43.13 2.62 -15.88
N SER A 64 43.70 1.43 -16.13
CA SER A 64 42.96 0.16 -16.06
C SER A 64 42.42 -0.13 -14.66
N ASP A 65 43.24 0.06 -13.62
CA ASP A 65 42.84 -0.13 -12.22
C ASP A 65 41.75 0.87 -11.80
N PHE A 66 41.86 2.13 -12.24
CA PHE A 66 40.83 3.14 -11.97
C PHE A 66 39.51 2.79 -12.65
N GLN A 67 39.54 2.44 -13.93
CA GLN A 67 38.35 2.05 -14.67
C GLN A 67 37.66 0.84 -14.03
N LYS A 68 38.44 -0.16 -13.62
CA LYS A 68 37.94 -1.33 -12.89
C LYS A 68 37.31 -0.95 -11.55
N ALA A 69 37.93 -0.07 -10.78
CA ALA A 69 37.37 0.40 -9.50
C ALA A 69 36.04 1.15 -9.69
N VAL A 70 35.91 1.93 -10.77
CA VAL A 70 34.65 2.61 -11.13
C VAL A 70 33.57 1.61 -11.52
N GLU A 71 33.91 0.60 -12.33
CA GLU A 71 32.98 -0.47 -12.71
C GLU A 71 32.52 -1.29 -11.49
N ASP A 72 33.44 -1.69 -10.62
CA ASP A 72 33.14 -2.40 -9.38
C ASP A 72 32.23 -1.56 -8.47
N ALA A 73 32.50 -0.25 -8.34
CA ALA A 73 31.65 0.65 -7.57
C ALA A 73 30.25 0.82 -8.19
N ALA A 74 30.15 0.88 -9.52
CA ALA A 74 28.88 0.96 -10.22
C ALA A 74 28.06 -0.33 -10.03
N VAL A 75 28.69 -1.50 -10.13
CA VAL A 75 28.05 -2.80 -9.85
C VAL A 75 27.55 -2.84 -8.40
N GLY A 76 28.39 -2.47 -7.43
CA GLY A 76 27.98 -2.41 -6.02
C GLY A 76 26.79 -1.48 -5.78
N ARG A 77 26.75 -0.31 -6.46
CA ARG A 77 25.61 0.61 -6.36
C ARG A 77 24.34 0.02 -6.97
N ILE A 78 24.44 -0.70 -8.08
CA ILE A 78 23.30 -1.39 -8.71
C ILE A 78 22.75 -2.48 -7.78
N GLU A 79 23.62 -3.24 -7.11
CA GLU A 79 23.21 -4.27 -6.16
C GLU A 79 22.47 -3.69 -4.95
N VAL A 80 22.97 -2.59 -4.38
CA VAL A 80 22.30 -1.87 -3.29
C VAL A 80 20.92 -1.37 -3.74
N LEU A 81 20.82 -0.74 -4.92
CA LEU A 81 19.53 -0.26 -5.44
C LEU A 81 18.54 -1.41 -5.66
N LYS A 82 19.01 -2.57 -6.16
CA LYS A 82 18.16 -3.76 -6.28
C LYS A 82 17.65 -4.26 -4.92
N ALA A 83 18.51 -4.27 -3.91
CA ALA A 83 18.12 -4.66 -2.56
C ALA A 83 17.09 -3.69 -1.96
N GLU A 84 17.31 -2.37 -2.11
CA GLU A 84 16.37 -1.33 -1.68
C GLU A 84 15.01 -1.46 -2.38
N GLN A 85 15.01 -1.67 -3.70
CA GLN A 85 13.79 -1.91 -4.47
C GLN A 85 13.08 -3.20 -4.04
N GLY A 86 13.83 -4.28 -3.79
CA GLY A 86 13.29 -5.54 -3.29
C GLY A 86 12.62 -5.38 -1.92
N LEU A 87 13.23 -4.63 -1.00
CA LEU A 87 12.63 -4.30 0.29
C LEU A 87 11.34 -3.49 0.13
N LYS A 88 11.33 -2.52 -0.80
CA LYS A 88 10.13 -1.72 -1.09
C LYS A 88 8.98 -2.57 -1.64
N ILE A 89 9.28 -3.53 -2.51
CA ILE A 89 8.30 -4.49 -3.03
C ILE A 89 7.72 -5.32 -1.89
N LEU A 90 8.57 -5.88 -1.01
CA LEU A 90 8.11 -6.66 0.14
C LEU A 90 7.23 -5.85 1.10
N GLU A 91 7.57 -4.57 1.32
CA GLU A 91 6.75 -3.65 2.12
C GLU A 91 5.37 -3.43 1.48
N MET A 92 5.34 -3.19 0.16
CA MET A 92 4.09 -3.02 -0.59
C MET A 92 3.25 -4.30 -0.60
N ASP A 93 3.86 -5.46 -0.77
CA ASP A 93 3.17 -6.75 -0.72
C ASP A 93 2.56 -7.00 0.67
N GLY A 94 3.28 -6.64 1.74
CA GLY A 94 2.75 -6.66 3.11
C GLY A 94 1.52 -5.77 3.26
N GLN A 95 1.59 -4.52 2.80
CA GLN A 95 0.46 -3.59 2.83
C GLN A 95 -0.75 -4.11 2.03
N ILE A 96 -0.53 -4.73 0.88
CA ILE A 96 -1.59 -5.34 0.07
C ILE A 96 -2.24 -6.51 0.83
N ALA A 97 -1.45 -7.34 1.51
CA ALA A 97 -1.97 -8.46 2.29
C ALA A 97 -2.81 -7.97 3.48
N ASP A 98 -2.34 -6.94 4.19
CA ASP A 98 -3.07 -6.34 5.32
C ASP A 98 -4.41 -5.74 4.84
N LEU A 99 -4.39 -4.91 3.81
CA LEU A 99 -5.61 -4.32 3.21
C LEU A 99 -6.58 -5.39 2.68
N SER A 100 -6.06 -6.50 2.15
CA SER A 100 -6.89 -7.61 1.68
C SER A 100 -7.59 -8.31 2.83
N THR A 101 -6.90 -8.48 3.96
CA THR A 101 -7.47 -9.03 5.21
C THR A 101 -8.55 -8.12 5.76
N GLU A 102 -8.27 -6.82 5.91
CA GLU A 102 -9.25 -5.83 6.39
C GLU A 102 -10.49 -5.78 5.49
N LEU A 103 -10.31 -5.85 4.17
CA LEU A 103 -11.43 -5.89 3.23
C LEU A 103 -12.29 -7.14 3.41
N ALA A 104 -11.68 -8.30 3.67
CA ALA A 104 -12.42 -9.54 3.91
C ALA A 104 -13.21 -9.47 5.22
N GLU A 105 -12.61 -8.95 6.28
CA GLU A 105 -13.29 -8.74 7.58
C GLU A 105 -14.47 -7.76 7.45
N CYS A 106 -14.26 -6.64 6.74
CA CYS A 106 -15.32 -5.66 6.50
C CYS A 106 -16.49 -6.27 5.70
N LYS A 107 -16.21 -7.10 4.69
CA LYS A 107 -17.25 -7.82 3.94
C LYS A 107 -18.06 -8.76 4.84
N LEU A 108 -17.39 -9.56 5.67
CA LEU A 108 -18.06 -10.45 6.62
C LEU A 108 -18.93 -9.69 7.63
N ALA A 109 -18.45 -8.54 8.11
CA ALA A 109 -19.22 -7.69 9.01
C ALA A 109 -20.49 -7.13 8.32
N VAL A 110 -20.37 -6.70 7.07
CA VAL A 110 -21.52 -6.24 6.27
C VAL A 110 -22.53 -7.35 6.04
N GLU A 111 -22.07 -8.54 5.65
CA GLU A 111 -22.94 -9.72 5.44
C GLU A 111 -23.69 -10.10 6.72
N THR A 112 -22.99 -10.08 7.86
CA THR A 112 -23.59 -10.34 9.18
C THR A 112 -24.64 -9.28 9.52
N GLY A 113 -24.31 -8.00 9.36
CA GLY A 113 -25.25 -6.90 9.61
C GLY A 113 -26.49 -6.95 8.72
N LEU A 114 -26.34 -7.37 7.46
CA LEU A 114 -27.49 -7.60 6.56
C LEU A 114 -28.37 -8.76 7.04
N ALA A 115 -27.77 -9.87 7.48
CA ALA A 115 -28.52 -11.00 8.02
C ALA A 115 -29.32 -10.61 9.28
N ASP A 116 -28.71 -9.85 10.19
CA ASP A 116 -29.36 -9.34 11.40
C ASP A 116 -30.52 -8.38 11.06
N LEU A 117 -30.31 -7.49 10.08
CA LEU A 117 -31.36 -6.59 9.60
C LEU A 117 -32.54 -7.36 9.01
N HIS A 118 -32.28 -8.40 8.22
CA HIS A 118 -33.32 -9.26 7.68
C HIS A 118 -34.09 -10.00 8.78
N ALA A 119 -33.38 -10.52 9.79
CA ALA A 119 -34.01 -11.18 10.94
C ALA A 119 -34.92 -10.21 11.71
N SER A 120 -34.44 -9.02 12.02
CA SER A 120 -35.22 -7.98 12.71
C SER A 120 -36.43 -7.52 11.88
N SER A 121 -36.27 -7.36 10.57
CA SER A 121 -37.36 -7.01 9.66
C SER A 121 -38.47 -8.08 9.64
N ASN A 122 -38.12 -9.35 9.67
CA ASN A 122 -39.10 -10.45 9.75
C ASN A 122 -39.81 -10.47 11.11
N GLN A 123 -39.08 -10.30 12.22
CA GLN A 123 -39.69 -10.18 13.55
C GLN A 123 -40.70 -9.04 13.61
N LEU A 124 -40.36 -7.88 13.04
CA LEU A 124 -41.24 -6.73 12.99
C LEU A 124 -42.50 -6.98 12.15
N LYS A 125 -42.41 -7.76 11.06
CA LYS A 125 -43.60 -8.20 10.30
C LYS A 125 -44.49 -9.12 11.14
N ASP A 126 -43.90 -10.08 11.85
CA ASP A 126 -44.64 -11.01 12.71
C ASP A 126 -45.34 -10.28 13.85
N GLU A 127 -44.67 -9.31 14.49
CA GLU A 127 -45.27 -8.47 15.52
C GLU A 127 -46.43 -7.62 14.99
N ARG A 128 -46.26 -7.02 13.80
CA ARG A 128 -47.34 -6.27 13.14
C ARG A 128 -48.55 -7.16 12.85
N GLN A 129 -48.33 -8.40 12.41
CA GLN A 129 -49.42 -9.34 12.19
C GLN A 129 -50.14 -9.68 13.50
N LYS A 130 -49.40 -9.95 14.58
CA LYS A 130 -50.00 -10.18 15.91
C LYS A 130 -50.83 -8.99 16.40
N ILE A 131 -50.37 -7.76 16.14
CA ILE A 131 -51.13 -6.55 16.49
C ILE A 131 -52.45 -6.52 15.70
N ALA A 132 -52.41 -6.74 14.38
CA ALA A 132 -53.62 -6.76 13.56
C ALA A 132 -54.63 -7.85 14.00
N ASP A 133 -54.12 -9.02 14.39
CA ASP A 133 -54.95 -10.11 14.91
C ASP A 133 -55.60 -9.73 16.26
N LEU A 134 -54.84 -9.06 17.15
CA LEU A 134 -55.35 -8.57 18.43
C LEU A 134 -56.39 -7.47 18.27
N GLU A 135 -56.20 -6.54 17.32
CA GLU A 135 -57.17 -5.50 16.98
C GLU A 135 -58.50 -6.12 16.47
N THR A 136 -58.40 -7.15 15.63
CA THR A 136 -59.56 -7.90 15.14
C THR A 136 -60.30 -8.62 16.28
N ARG A 137 -59.55 -9.22 17.21
CA ARG A 137 -60.16 -9.85 18.40
C ARG A 137 -60.81 -8.83 19.31
N LEU A 138 -60.18 -7.68 19.52
CA LEU A 138 -60.71 -6.60 20.36
C LEU A 138 -62.02 -6.06 19.80
N THR A 139 -62.10 -5.80 18.50
CA THR A 139 -63.33 -5.35 17.84
C THR A 139 -64.45 -6.39 17.93
N THR A 140 -64.11 -7.68 17.80
CA THR A 140 -65.08 -8.78 17.98
C THR A 140 -65.62 -8.84 19.41
N GLU A 141 -64.77 -8.73 20.42
CA GLU A 141 -65.17 -8.69 21.84
C GLU A 141 -66.02 -7.46 22.16
N GLN A 142 -65.69 -6.30 21.59
CA GLN A 142 -66.49 -5.08 21.75
C GLN A 142 -67.90 -5.26 21.18
N GLN A 143 -68.03 -5.90 20.01
CA GLN A 143 -69.34 -6.21 19.44
C GLN A 143 -70.13 -7.20 20.31
N ALA A 144 -69.49 -8.29 20.75
CA ALA A 144 -70.12 -9.29 21.61
C ALA A 144 -70.62 -8.67 22.93
N LYS A 145 -69.84 -7.73 23.50
CA LYS A 145 -70.24 -6.96 24.68
C LYS A 145 -71.48 -6.11 24.40
N ALA A 146 -71.50 -5.36 23.30
CA ALA A 146 -72.66 -4.52 22.94
C ALA A 146 -73.93 -5.37 22.72
N ASP A 147 -73.80 -6.54 22.09
CA ASP A 147 -74.91 -7.47 21.89
C ASP A 147 -75.43 -8.03 23.23
N ALA A 148 -74.53 -8.34 24.16
CA ALA A 148 -74.89 -8.82 25.50
C ALA A 148 -75.58 -7.72 26.34
N GLU A 149 -75.10 -6.48 26.27
CA GLU A 149 -75.74 -5.32 26.91
C GLU A 149 -77.16 -5.10 26.38
N THR A 150 -77.36 -5.24 25.06
CA THR A 150 -78.69 -5.14 24.44
C THR A 150 -79.63 -6.24 24.94
N LYS A 151 -79.18 -7.50 24.95
CA LYS A 151 -79.97 -8.63 25.47
C LYS A 151 -80.30 -8.48 26.96
N LEU A 152 -79.38 -7.94 27.75
CA LEU A 152 -79.62 -7.67 29.17
C LEU A 152 -80.72 -6.61 29.35
N ALA A 153 -80.69 -5.53 28.56
CA ALA A 153 -81.72 -4.50 28.59
C ALA A 153 -83.10 -5.05 28.19
N GLU A 154 -83.16 -5.89 27.15
CA GLU A 154 -84.39 -6.58 26.73
C GLU A 154 -84.94 -7.48 27.84
N ALA A 155 -84.09 -8.30 28.46
CA ALA A 155 -84.48 -9.18 29.55
C ALA A 155 -85.01 -8.39 30.77
N GLN A 156 -84.36 -7.27 31.12
CA GLN A 156 -84.82 -6.36 32.18
C GLN A 156 -86.20 -5.76 31.86
N ALA A 157 -86.43 -5.36 30.61
CA ALA A 157 -87.71 -4.81 30.18
C ALA A 157 -88.84 -5.86 30.24
N GLU A 158 -88.59 -7.10 29.81
CA GLU A 158 -89.55 -8.20 29.93
C GLU A 158 -89.85 -8.56 31.39
N LEU A 159 -88.83 -8.54 32.26
CA LEU A 159 -89.01 -8.76 33.70
C LEU A 159 -89.89 -7.68 34.33
N ALA A 160 -89.69 -6.42 33.95
CA ALA A 160 -90.53 -5.30 34.39
C ALA A 160 -91.98 -5.46 33.94
N LYS A 161 -92.24 -5.83 32.67
CA LYS A 161 -93.60 -6.10 32.17
C LYS A 161 -94.27 -7.24 32.93
N LEU A 162 -93.56 -8.34 33.19
CA LEU A 162 -94.11 -9.46 33.97
C LEU A 162 -94.42 -9.05 35.42
N ALA A 163 -93.58 -8.22 36.03
CA ALA A 163 -93.83 -7.69 37.37
C ALA A 163 -95.09 -6.81 37.41
N GLU A 164 -95.31 -5.95 36.41
CA GLU A 164 -96.54 -5.17 36.26
C GLU A 164 -97.78 -6.07 36.10
N GLN A 165 -97.72 -7.10 35.24
CA GLN A 165 -98.81 -8.05 35.05
C GLN A 165 -99.16 -8.84 36.32
N LEU A 166 -98.16 -9.18 37.14
CA LEU A 166 -98.36 -9.84 38.43
C LEU A 166 -99.01 -8.90 39.45
N ALA A 167 -98.67 -7.60 39.42
CA ALA A 167 -99.29 -6.60 40.29
C ALA A 167 -100.75 -6.31 39.92
N ASP A 168 -101.12 -6.47 38.64
CA ASP A 168 -102.46 -6.16 38.11
C ASP A 168 -103.46 -7.34 38.24
N LYS A 169 -103.06 -8.48 38.81
CA LYS A 169 -103.98 -9.59 39.11
C LYS A 169 -104.92 -9.22 40.28
N PRO A 170 -106.25 -9.24 40.10
CA PRO A 170 -107.19 -8.69 41.08
C PRO A 170 -107.25 -9.51 42.38
N LYS A 171 -107.29 -8.81 43.51
CA LYS A 171 -107.75 -9.35 44.81
C LYS A 171 -109.15 -9.94 44.61
N THR A 172 -109.30 -11.21 44.97
CA THR A 172 -110.56 -11.98 44.94
C THR A 172 -111.78 -11.16 45.42
N PRO A 173 -112.91 -11.19 44.70
CA PRO A 173 -114.10 -10.46 45.08
C PRO A 173 -114.74 -11.06 46.34
N LYS A 174 -115.08 -10.21 47.32
CA LYS A 174 -115.85 -10.57 48.51
C LYS A 174 -117.26 -11.01 48.10
N LEU A 175 -117.72 -12.14 48.63
CA LEU A 175 -119.10 -12.65 48.50
C LEU A 175 -120.13 -11.60 48.95
N PRO A 176 -121.24 -11.43 48.21
CA PRO A 176 -122.36 -10.58 48.64
C PRO A 176 -123.21 -11.29 49.70
N LYS A 177 -123.66 -10.53 50.71
CA LYS A 177 -124.78 -10.86 51.60
C LYS A 177 -126.00 -10.06 51.17
#